data_AF-A0A7W8UDZ5-F1
#
_entry.id   AF-A0A7W8UDZ5-F1
#
_cell.length_a   1.000
_cell.length_b   1.000
_cell.length_c   1.000
_cell.angle_alpha   90.00
_cell.angle_beta   90.00
_cell.angle_gamma   90.00
#
_symmetry.space_group_name_H-M   'P 1'
#
loop_
_entity.id
_entity.type
_entity.pdbx_description
1 polymer ?
#
loop_
_entity_poly.entity_id
_entity_poly.type
_entity_poly.pdbx_seq_one_letter_code
_entity_poly.pdbx_strand_id
1 'polypeptide(L)'
;MAQSDFVRYSGGMTQDQDIPNNVKRAVEKVLRDRLGPAGFSGADIRADRDVDGDPILLVDVNYNFVDRPISSKITFGLPTEVRKALISLGESRFPQIRHHFNEQQKIAS
;
A
#
# COMPACT_ATOMS: atom_id res chain seq x y z
N MET A 1 -3.37 25.10 -46.89
CA MET A 1 -2.53 24.02 -46.35
C MET A 1 -1.61 24.65 -45.32
N ALA A 2 -1.93 24.49 -44.04
CA ALA A 2 -1.06 24.91 -42.94
C ALA A 2 -0.82 23.65 -42.10
N GLN A 3 0.41 23.16 -42.18
CA GLN A 3 0.88 21.97 -41.49
C GLN A 3 1.20 22.41 -40.05
N SER A 4 0.24 22.20 -39.15
CA SER A 4 0.44 22.39 -37.72
C SER A 4 1.23 21.19 -37.20
N ASP A 5 2.51 21.41 -36.92
CA ASP A 5 3.39 20.47 -36.25
C ASP A 5 2.88 20.20 -34.83
N PHE A 6 2.17 19.09 -34.69
CA PHE A 6 1.78 18.52 -33.41
C PHE A 6 3.04 17.93 -32.77
N VAL A 7 3.70 18.72 -31.94
CA VAL A 7 4.80 18.25 -31.09
C VAL A 7 4.27 17.11 -30.23
N ARG A 8 4.67 15.89 -30.56
CA ARG A 8 4.47 14.72 -29.70
C ARG A 8 5.36 14.89 -28.46
N TYR A 9 4.78 15.44 -27.40
CA TYR A 9 5.30 15.28 -26.05
C TYR A 9 5.10 13.82 -25.60
N SER A 10 5.96 12.93 -26.08
CA SER A 10 6.13 11.57 -25.56
C SER A 10 7.44 11.54 -24.78
N GLY A 11 7.39 11.94 -23.52
CA GLY A 11 8.56 11.96 -22.64
C GLY A 11 8.23 12.53 -21.26
N GLY A 12 7.57 11.74 -20.42
CA GLY A 12 7.29 12.15 -19.03
C GLY A 12 6.15 11.39 -18.37
N MET A 13 6.01 10.08 -18.60
CA MET A 13 5.12 9.24 -17.79
C MET A 13 5.95 8.48 -16.74
N THR A 14 5.60 8.72 -15.47
CA THR A 14 5.34 7.66 -14.46
C THR A 14 6.48 6.94 -13.73
N GLN A 15 7.69 7.49 -13.59
CA GLN A 15 8.67 6.83 -12.70
C GLN A 15 8.22 6.82 -11.22
N ASP A 16 7.53 7.87 -10.77
CA ASP A 16 6.93 7.95 -9.43
C ASP A 16 5.68 7.08 -9.26
N GLN A 17 5.06 6.62 -10.36
CA GLN A 17 3.83 5.82 -10.30
C GLN A 17 4.07 4.32 -10.43
N ASP A 18 5.22 3.94 -11.01
CA ASP A 18 5.60 2.54 -11.09
C ASP A 18 6.02 2.01 -9.71
N ILE A 19 5.49 0.83 -9.38
CA ILE A 19 5.88 0.09 -8.19
C ILE A 19 6.44 -1.26 -8.67
N PRO A 20 7.72 -1.54 -8.43
CA PRO A 20 8.32 -2.81 -8.80
C PRO A 20 7.56 -4.01 -8.21
N ASN A 21 7.41 -5.09 -8.99
CA ASN A 21 6.68 -6.28 -8.55
C ASN A 21 7.31 -6.99 -7.32
N ASN A 22 8.61 -6.85 -7.11
CA ASN A 22 9.28 -7.33 -5.88
C ASN A 22 8.87 -6.49 -4.65
N VAL A 23 8.70 -5.18 -4.80
CA VAL A 23 8.19 -4.29 -3.74
C VAL A 23 6.77 -4.69 -3.35
N LYS A 24 5.86 -4.82 -4.33
CA LYS A 24 4.47 -5.27 -4.08
C LYS A 24 4.43 -6.59 -3.32
N ARG A 25 5.21 -7.58 -3.79
CA ARG A 25 5.30 -8.91 -3.15
C ARG A 25 5.86 -8.86 -1.73
N ALA A 26 6.85 -8.02 -1.47
CA ALA A 26 7.44 -7.88 -0.13
C ALA A 26 6.45 -7.25 0.86
N VAL A 27 5.74 -6.19 0.44
CA VAL A 27 4.67 -5.59 1.25
C VAL A 27 3.57 -6.61 1.51
N GLU A 28 3.06 -7.29 0.48
CA GLU A 28 2.01 -8.29 0.64
C GLU A 28 2.42 -9.43 1.58
N LYS A 29 3.69 -9.87 1.51
CA LYS A 29 4.22 -10.88 2.43
C LYS A 29 4.19 -10.40 3.89
N VAL A 30 4.67 -9.19 4.18
CA VAL A 30 4.63 -8.62 5.54
C VAL A 30 3.20 -8.53 6.05
N LEU A 31 2.28 -8.05 5.21
CA LEU A 31 0.86 -7.93 5.55
C LEU A 31 0.25 -9.31 5.84
N ARG A 32 0.48 -10.29 4.98
CA ARG A 32 -0.04 -11.66 5.14
C ARG A 32 0.46 -12.32 6.41
N ASP A 33 1.77 -12.26 6.66
CA ASP A 33 2.40 -12.88 7.83
C ASP A 33 1.89 -12.24 9.13
N ARG A 34 1.68 -10.91 9.14
CA ARG A 34 1.27 -10.20 10.35
C ARG A 34 -0.23 -10.17 10.60
N LEU A 35 -1.02 -10.05 9.54
CA LEU A 35 -2.45 -9.77 9.60
C LEU A 35 -3.31 -10.99 9.21
N GLY A 36 -2.72 -12.10 8.81
CA GLY A 36 -3.44 -13.36 8.56
C GLY A 36 -4.42 -13.73 9.68
N PRO A 37 -4.03 -13.68 10.97
CA PRO A 37 -4.95 -13.95 12.08
C PRO A 37 -6.16 -12.99 12.18
N ALA A 38 -6.05 -11.79 11.62
CA ALA A 38 -7.11 -10.78 11.53
C ALA A 38 -8.00 -10.94 10.28
N GLY A 39 -7.77 -11.97 9.46
CA GLY A 39 -8.57 -12.22 8.26
C GLY A 39 -8.05 -11.51 7.01
N PHE A 40 -6.77 -11.13 6.93
CA PHE A 40 -6.18 -10.53 5.73
C PHE A 40 -6.53 -11.32 4.47
N SER A 41 -7.15 -10.66 3.49
CA SER A 41 -7.55 -11.26 2.21
C SER A 41 -6.69 -10.76 1.04
N GLY A 42 -6.13 -9.56 1.16
CA GLY A 42 -5.24 -8.98 0.16
C GLY A 42 -4.98 -7.50 0.43
N ALA A 43 -4.17 -6.87 -0.41
CA ALA A 43 -3.98 -5.43 -0.39
C ALA A 43 -3.87 -4.89 -1.81
N ASP A 44 -4.44 -3.71 -2.04
CA ASP A 44 -4.11 -2.89 -3.20
C ASP A 44 -2.98 -1.95 -2.84
N ILE A 45 -1.95 -1.91 -3.70
CA ILE A 45 -0.72 -1.14 -3.47
C ILE A 45 -0.53 -0.25 -4.68
N ARG A 46 -0.66 1.05 -4.45
CA ARG A 46 -0.55 2.09 -5.48
C ARG A 46 0.35 3.21 -5.02
N ALA A 47 1.02 3.80 -5.99
CA ALA A 47 1.79 5.00 -5.78
C ALA A 47 0.83 6.18 -5.74
N ASP A 48 1.03 7.07 -4.79
CA ASP A 48 0.22 8.26 -4.61
C ASP A 48 1.07 9.41 -4.09
N ARG A 49 0.46 10.56 -3.84
CA ARG A 49 1.07 11.67 -3.12
C ARG A 49 0.23 12.01 -1.91
N ASP A 50 0.88 12.44 -0.83
CA ASP A 50 0.17 12.96 0.32
C ASP A 50 -0.32 14.40 0.08
N VAL A 51 -0.84 15.04 1.13
CA VAL A 51 -1.42 16.39 1.06
C VAL A 51 -0.38 17.48 0.74
N ASP A 52 0.90 17.22 1.01
CA ASP A 52 2.01 18.12 0.75
C ASP A 52 2.66 17.82 -0.62
N GLY A 53 2.20 16.77 -1.29
CA GLY A 53 2.68 16.34 -2.59
C GLY A 53 3.85 15.35 -2.50
N ASP A 54 4.23 14.88 -1.31
CA ASP A 54 5.32 13.93 -1.13
C ASP A 54 4.91 12.54 -1.63
N PRO A 55 5.80 11.82 -2.35
CA PRO A 55 5.47 10.52 -2.91
C PRO A 55 5.33 9.46 -1.82
N ILE A 56 4.21 8.74 -1.85
CA ILE A 56 3.86 7.70 -0.89
C ILE A 56 3.49 6.39 -1.59
N LEU A 57 3.50 5.30 -0.83
CA LEU A 57 2.81 4.07 -1.20
C LEU A 57 1.54 3.96 -0.39
N LEU A 58 0.41 4.10 -1.06
CA LEU A 58 -0.88 3.85 -0.46
C LEU A 58 -1.16 2.34 -0.47
N VAL A 59 -1.41 1.79 0.72
CA VAL A 59 -1.62 0.36 0.95
C VAL A 59 -3.01 0.17 1.54
N ASP A 60 -3.97 -0.16 0.67
CA ASP A 60 -5.36 -0.42 1.04
C ASP A 60 -5.51 -1.92 1.39
N VAL A 61 -5.57 -2.22 2.68
CA VAL A 61 -5.59 -3.59 3.21
C VAL A 61 -7.02 -4.08 3.38
N ASN A 62 -7.36 -5.20 2.75
CA ASN A 62 -8.67 -5.81 2.79
C ASN A 62 -8.71 -7.01 3.74
N TYR A 63 -9.83 -7.17 4.43
CA TYR A 63 -10.05 -8.22 5.42
C TYR A 63 -11.35 -8.97 5.15
N ASN A 64 -11.30 -10.29 5.28
CA ASN A 64 -12.50 -11.10 5.45
C ASN A 64 -13.00 -10.95 6.89
N PHE A 65 -14.33 -10.98 7.07
CA PHE A 65 -14.92 -11.04 8.40
C PHE A 65 -14.47 -12.29 9.14
N VAL A 66 -14.14 -12.15 10.42
CA VAL A 66 -13.87 -13.27 11.32
C VAL A 66 -14.76 -13.15 12.55
N ASP A 67 -15.47 -14.23 12.90
CA ASP A 67 -16.38 -14.28 14.05
C ASP A 67 -15.62 -14.51 15.37
N ARG A 68 -14.66 -13.62 15.61
CA ARG A 68 -13.90 -13.50 16.86
C ARG A 68 -13.40 -12.07 17.01
N PRO A 69 -13.29 -11.54 18.25
CA PRO A 69 -12.65 -10.25 18.46
C PRO A 69 -11.19 -10.24 17.98
N ILE A 70 -10.80 -9.19 17.26
CA ILE A 70 -9.41 -8.96 16.83
C ILE A 70 -8.76 -7.97 17.79
N SER A 71 -7.56 -8.27 18.26
CA SER A 71 -6.80 -7.31 19.08
C SER A 71 -6.33 -6.13 18.22
N SER A 72 -6.59 -4.91 18.67
CA SER A 72 -6.07 -3.68 18.04
C SER A 72 -4.54 -3.66 17.96
N LYS A 73 -3.85 -4.39 18.83
CA LYS A 73 -2.37 -4.49 18.86
C LYS A 73 -1.79 -5.18 17.63
N ILE A 74 -2.61 -5.88 16.83
CA ILE A 74 -2.11 -6.58 15.63
C ILE A 74 -1.58 -5.60 14.56
N THR A 75 -2.09 -4.36 14.52
CA THR A 75 -1.63 -3.32 13.60
C THR A 75 -0.48 -2.49 14.16
N PHE A 76 -0.15 -2.64 15.45
CA PHE A 76 0.92 -1.89 16.09
C PHE A 76 2.28 -2.22 15.45
N GLY A 77 3.01 -1.17 15.06
CA GLY A 77 4.31 -1.30 14.41
C GLY A 77 4.25 -1.78 12.96
N LEU A 78 3.07 -2.04 12.39
CA LEU A 78 2.94 -2.50 11.01
C LEU A 78 3.57 -1.54 9.98
N PRO A 79 3.37 -0.20 10.06
CA PRO A 79 4.03 0.72 9.13
C PRO A 79 5.56 0.62 9.20
N THR A 80 6.12 0.39 10.39
CA THR A 80 7.56 0.23 10.59
C THR A 80 8.09 -1.03 9.91
N GLU A 81 7.40 -2.16 10.07
CA GLU A 81 7.81 -3.42 9.44
C GLU A 81 7.69 -3.38 7.92
N VAL A 82 6.61 -2.79 7.39
CA VAL A 82 6.47 -2.54 5.96
C VAL A 82 7.61 -1.63 5.48
N ARG A 83 7.89 -0.53 6.18
CA ARG A 83 8.98 0.40 5.83
C ARG A 83 10.35 -0.28 5.79
N LYS A 84 10.66 -1.19 6.73
CA LYS A 84 11.92 -1.96 6.71
C LYS A 84 12.02 -2.82 5.45
N ALA A 85 10.93 -3.48 5.05
CA ALA A 85 10.89 -4.30 3.83
C ALA A 85 11.02 -3.45 2.56
N LEU A 86 10.51 -2.22 2.55
CA LEU A 86 10.68 -1.28 1.45
C LEU A 86 12.14 -0.81 1.34
N ILE A 87 12.75 -0.38 2.45
CA ILE A 87 14.13 0.11 2.49
C ILE A 87 15.12 -0.95 2.01
N SER A 88 14.92 -2.23 2.38
CA SER A 88 15.80 -3.32 1.94
C SER A 88 15.76 -3.57 0.42
N LEU A 89 14.74 -3.05 -0.27
CA LEU A 89 14.56 -3.13 -1.72
C LEU A 89 14.88 -1.81 -2.43
N GLY A 90 15.36 -0.79 -1.71
CA GLY A 90 15.65 0.54 -2.26
C GLY A 90 14.41 1.40 -2.50
N GLU A 91 13.24 1.01 -2.00
CA GLU A 91 12.02 1.80 -2.07
C GLU A 91 11.97 2.79 -0.91
N SER A 92 11.94 4.08 -1.22
CA SER A 92 12.05 5.18 -0.25
C SER A 92 10.70 5.80 0.13
N ARG A 93 9.65 5.58 -0.67
CA ARG A 93 8.31 6.12 -0.43
C ARG A 93 7.75 5.60 0.89
N PHE A 94 7.10 6.47 1.66
CA PHE A 94 6.52 6.08 2.95
C PHE A 94 5.23 5.27 2.75
N PRO A 95 5.05 4.13 3.46
CA PRO A 95 3.82 3.35 3.36
C PRO A 95 2.70 3.97 4.20
N GLN A 96 1.64 4.45 3.56
CA GLN A 96 0.40 4.84 4.22
C GLN A 96 -0.58 3.67 4.18
N ILE A 97 -0.86 3.07 5.34
CA ILE A 97 -1.69 1.87 5.45
C ILE A 97 -3.11 2.26 5.84
N ARG A 98 -4.10 1.80 5.08
CA ARG A 98 -5.54 1.93 5.35
C ARG A 98 -6.15 0.55 5.57
N HIS A 99 -6.97 0.43 6.61
CA HIS A 99 -7.55 -0.85 7.02
C HIS A 99 -9.03 -0.89 6.69
N HIS A 100 -9.42 -1.80 5.81
CA HIS A 100 -10.81 -2.00 5.38
C HIS A 100 -11.39 -3.24 6.06
N PHE A 101 -11.69 -3.12 7.35
CA PHE A 101 -12.41 -4.16 8.08
C PHE A 101 -13.90 -4.13 7.75
N ASN A 102 -14.54 -5.30 7.86
CA ASN A 102 -16.00 -5.34 7.86
C ASN A 102 -16.56 -4.52 9.04
N GLU A 103 -17.64 -3.77 8.82
CA GLU A 103 -18.26 -2.90 9.84
C GLU A 103 -18.71 -3.66 11.10
N GLN A 104 -19.03 -4.95 10.97
CA GLN A 104 -19.45 -5.81 12.08
C GLN A 104 -18.26 -6.45 12.82
N GLN A 105 -17.02 -6.19 12.40
CA GLN A 105 -15.84 -6.78 13.00
C GLN A 105 -15.70 -6.32 14.46
N LYS A 106 -15.68 -7.29 15.38
CA LYS A 106 -15.45 -7.02 16.79
C LYS A 106 -13.97 -6.74 17.05
N ILE A 107 -13.68 -5.70 17.83
CA ILE A 107 -12.34 -5.33 18.27
C ILE A 107 -12.20 -5.61 19.77
N ALA A 108 -11.08 -6.22 20.15
CA ALA A 108 -10.63 -6.34 21.53
C ALA A 108 -9.52 -5.31 21.81
N SER A 109 -9.65 -4.58 22.91
CA SER A 109 -8.66 -3.62 23.42
C SER A 109 -7.58 -4.31 24.25
#